data_AF-A0A6I4KZI5-F1
#
_entry.id   AF-A0A6I4KZI5-F1
#
_cell.length_a   1.000
_cell.length_b   1.000
_cell.length_c   1.000
_cell.angle_alpha   90.00
_cell.angle_beta   90.00
_cell.angle_gamma   90.00
#
_symmetry.space_group_name_H-M   'P 1'
#
loop_
_entity.id
_entity.type
_entity.pdbx_description
1 polymer ?
#
loop_
_entity_poly.entity_id
_entity_poly.type
_entity_poly.pdbx_seq_one_letter_code
_entity_poly.pdbx_strand_id
1 'polypeptide(L)'
;MGTYQHAVQTQVNPVDGAMSLLSATILNCAKEYISRQERLSHPAGTFDNAKRFSLAEKYPCCDDIRFPSRRFPYPEMTHGRSLQHVAHEFGVAQHLKIIRQATNRLKKHGLADAETFLRSPRVMRQLLEADLSV
;
A
#
# COMPACT_ATOMS: atom_id res chain seq x y z
N MET A 1 1.04 -45.31 26.43
CA MET A 1 0.32 -44.34 25.58
C MET A 1 0.62 -42.95 26.10
N GLY A 2 1.49 -42.20 25.42
CA GLY A 2 1.89 -40.88 25.89
C GLY A 2 2.14 -39.95 24.73
N THR A 3 1.38 -38.86 24.69
CA THR A 3 1.75 -37.57 24.12
C THR A 3 0.76 -36.53 24.64
N TYR A 4 1.17 -35.73 25.62
CA TYR A 4 0.54 -34.44 25.90
C TYR A 4 1.54 -33.36 25.53
N GLN A 5 1.49 -32.92 24.26
CA GLN A 5 2.08 -31.65 23.85
C GLN A 5 1.10 -30.55 24.28
N HIS A 6 1.39 -29.87 25.39
CA HIS A 6 0.71 -28.61 25.68
C HIS A 6 1.29 -27.53 24.77
N ALA A 7 0.48 -27.11 23.80
CA ALA A 7 0.75 -25.98 22.94
C ALA A 7 0.98 -24.71 23.78
N VAL A 8 2.13 -24.09 23.60
CA VAL A 8 2.44 -22.75 24.14
C VAL A 8 1.51 -21.76 23.44
N GLN A 9 0.42 -21.40 24.10
CA GLN A 9 -0.42 -20.28 23.68
C GLN A 9 0.33 -18.99 24.01
N THR A 10 1.00 -18.43 23.01
CA THR A 10 1.58 -17.09 23.10
C THR A 10 0.42 -16.10 23.09
N GLN A 11 0.14 -15.50 24.24
CA GLN A 11 -0.85 -14.43 24.31
C GLN A 11 -0.26 -13.18 23.65
N VAL A 12 -0.91 -12.75 22.56
CA VAL A 12 -0.59 -11.53 21.80
C VAL A 12 -1.21 -10.35 22.56
N ASN A 13 -0.39 -9.38 22.95
CA ASN A 13 -0.84 -8.23 23.73
C ASN A 13 -1.64 -7.25 22.85
N PRO A 14 -2.57 -6.45 23.41
CA PRO A 14 -3.42 -5.55 22.62
C PRO A 14 -2.66 -4.42 21.90
N VAL A 15 -1.40 -4.13 22.29
CA VAL A 15 -0.51 -3.19 21.58
C VAL A 15 0.01 -3.78 20.25
N ASP A 16 -0.03 -5.11 20.10
CA ASP A 16 0.29 -5.81 18.86
C ASP A 16 -0.82 -5.63 17.80
N GLY A 17 -2.04 -5.25 18.22
CA GLY A 17 -3.19 -5.07 17.34
C GLY A 17 -3.01 -3.92 16.35
N ALA A 18 -2.74 -2.71 16.84
CA ALA A 18 -2.58 -1.53 15.98
C ALA A 18 -1.37 -1.63 15.03
N MET A 19 -0.28 -2.23 15.49
CA MET A 19 0.91 -2.45 14.66
C MET A 19 0.72 -3.57 13.63
N SER A 20 -0.10 -4.59 13.94
CA SER A 20 -0.53 -5.55 12.94
C SER A 20 -1.35 -4.89 11.83
N LEU A 21 -2.16 -3.87 12.17
CA LEU A 21 -3.00 -3.16 11.21
C LEU A 21 -2.18 -2.23 10.29
N LEU A 22 -1.19 -1.50 10.82
CA LEU A 22 -0.33 -0.64 9.98
C LEU A 22 0.54 -1.47 9.02
N SER A 23 1.16 -2.54 9.51
CA SER A 23 1.93 -3.44 8.66
C SER A 23 1.04 -4.12 7.60
N ALA A 24 -0.19 -4.53 7.97
CA ALA A 24 -1.16 -5.08 7.04
C ALA A 24 -1.63 -4.06 6.00
N THR A 25 -1.88 -2.80 6.36
CA THR A 25 -2.27 -1.74 5.42
C THR A 25 -1.14 -1.43 4.43
N ILE A 26 0.11 -1.36 4.88
CA ILE A 26 1.28 -1.22 4.01
C ILE A 26 1.40 -2.40 3.04
N LEU A 27 1.19 -3.62 3.53
CA LEU A 27 1.22 -4.81 2.70
C LEU A 27 0.09 -4.81 1.65
N ASN A 28 -1.11 -4.41 2.04
CA ASN A 28 -2.25 -4.28 1.13
C ASN A 28 -2.04 -3.17 0.10
N CYS A 29 -1.49 -2.03 0.51
CA CYS A 29 -1.08 -0.96 -0.40
C CYS A 29 -0.04 -1.46 -1.42
N ALA A 30 0.96 -2.23 -0.97
CA ALA A 30 1.96 -2.82 -1.87
C ALA A 30 1.33 -3.80 -2.86
N LYS A 31 0.37 -4.64 -2.42
CA LYS A 31 -0.38 -5.56 -3.29
C LYS A 31 -1.23 -4.79 -4.31
N GLU A 32 -1.98 -3.78 -3.87
CA GLU A 32 -2.82 -2.97 -4.75
C GLU A 32 -1.98 -2.22 -5.78
N TYR A 33 -0.83 -1.68 -5.38
CA TYR A 33 0.10 -1.06 -6.31
C TYR A 33 0.57 -2.04 -7.40
N ILE A 34 0.94 -3.28 -7.03
CA ILE A 34 1.30 -4.32 -8.01
C ILE A 34 0.11 -4.62 -8.93
N SER A 35 -1.07 -4.84 -8.36
CA SER A 35 -2.31 -5.11 -9.10
C SER A 35 -2.61 -4.01 -10.13
N ARG A 36 -2.47 -2.73 -9.75
CA ARG A 36 -2.67 -1.58 -10.66
C ARG A 36 -1.61 -1.49 -11.75
N GLN A 37 -0.36 -1.84 -11.45
CA GLN A 37 0.72 -1.88 -12.44
C GLN A 37 0.50 -3.01 -13.46
N GLU A 38 0.01 -4.15 -13.01
CA GLU A 38 -0.33 -5.33 -13.82
C GLU A 38 -1.70 -5.20 -14.50
N ARG A 39 -2.43 -4.12 -14.22
CA ARG A 39 -3.79 -3.85 -14.74
C ARG A 39 -4.81 -4.92 -14.34
N LEU A 40 -4.59 -5.56 -13.20
CA LEU A 40 -5.54 -6.48 -12.56
C LEU A 40 -6.59 -5.70 -11.74
N SER A 41 -6.22 -4.50 -11.27
CA SER A 41 -7.14 -3.51 -10.70
C SER A 41 -7.00 -2.16 -11.40
N HIS A 42 -8.05 -1.35 -11.28
CA HIS A 42 -8.12 -0.01 -11.87
C HIS A 42 -8.34 1.04 -10.78
N PRO A 43 -7.70 2.22 -10.89
CA PRO A 43 -8.02 3.31 -9.97
C PRO A 43 -9.48 3.73 -10.13
N ALA A 44 -10.11 4.14 -9.02
CA ALA A 44 -11.48 4.64 -9.04
C ALA A 44 -11.58 5.93 -9.87
N GLY A 45 -12.55 6.00 -10.76
CA GLY A 45 -12.75 7.15 -11.63
C GLY A 45 -13.77 6.90 -12.73
N THR A 46 -13.97 7.90 -13.57
CA THR A 46 -14.99 7.89 -14.62
C THR A 46 -14.40 8.24 -15.98
N PHE A 47 -14.91 7.59 -17.02
CA PHE A 47 -14.69 7.99 -18.39
C PHE A 47 -15.82 8.92 -18.84
N ASP A 48 -15.46 9.99 -19.55
CA ASP A 48 -16.44 10.79 -20.25
C ASP A 48 -16.73 10.25 -21.67
N ASN A 49 -17.67 10.88 -22.38
CA ASN A 49 -18.02 10.52 -23.76
C ASN A 49 -16.84 10.63 -24.75
N ALA A 50 -15.83 11.42 -24.40
CA ALA A 50 -14.60 11.58 -25.18
C ALA A 50 -13.48 10.60 -24.76
N LYS A 51 -13.81 9.59 -23.94
CA LYS A 51 -12.88 8.57 -23.40
C LYS A 51 -11.74 9.16 -22.55
N ARG A 52 -11.93 10.34 -21.97
CA ARG A 52 -11.00 10.94 -21.00
C ARG A 52 -11.30 10.36 -19.62
N PHE A 53 -10.26 9.91 -18.92
CA PHE A 53 -10.40 9.35 -17.58
C PHE A 53 -10.12 10.42 -16.53
N SER A 54 -11.04 10.59 -15.58
CA SER A 54 -10.86 11.44 -14.40
C SER A 54 -10.92 10.59 -13.14
N LEU A 55 -9.96 10.78 -12.23
CA LEU A 55 -9.93 10.13 -10.92
C LEU A 55 -11.11 10.59 -10.06
N ALA A 56 -11.72 9.65 -9.33
CA ALA A 56 -12.79 9.95 -8.39
C ALA A 56 -12.26 10.69 -7.16
N GLU A 57 -11.18 10.19 -6.57
CA GLU A 57 -10.52 10.79 -5.40
C GLU A 57 -9.28 11.58 -5.81
N LYS A 58 -9.11 12.75 -5.17
CA LYS A 58 -7.98 13.65 -5.40
C LYS A 58 -7.23 13.85 -4.10
N TYR A 59 -5.92 13.67 -4.16
CA TYR A 59 -4.99 13.87 -3.06
C TYR A 59 -3.97 14.96 -3.43
N PRO A 60 -3.16 15.47 -2.49
CA PRO A 60 -2.15 16.49 -2.80
C PRO A 60 -1.17 16.09 -3.92
N CYS A 61 -0.92 14.79 -4.10
CA CYS A 61 -0.09 14.30 -5.21
C CYS A 61 -0.74 14.50 -6.59
N CYS A 62 -2.01 14.90 -6.65
CA CYS A 62 -2.75 15.12 -7.88
C CYS A 62 -2.66 16.55 -8.44
N ASP A 63 -2.21 17.51 -7.64
CA ASP A 63 -2.31 18.95 -7.96
C ASP A 63 -1.46 19.34 -9.18
N ASP A 64 -0.31 18.70 -9.35
CA ASP A 64 0.61 18.96 -10.47
C ASP A 64 0.30 18.16 -11.74
N ILE A 65 -0.74 17.33 -11.73
CA ILE A 65 -1.08 16.49 -12.89
C ILE A 65 -1.85 17.31 -13.92
N ARG A 66 -1.45 17.16 -15.17
CA ARG A 66 -2.19 17.68 -16.31
C ARG A 66 -3.64 17.15 -16.34
N PHE A 67 -4.60 18.05 -16.47
CA PHE A 67 -5.99 17.69 -16.73
C PHE A 67 -6.17 16.87 -18.03
N PRO A 68 -7.02 15.82 -18.04
CA PRO A 68 -7.31 15.02 -19.22
C PRO A 68 -7.84 15.85 -20.41
N SER A 69 -7.21 15.69 -21.57
CA SER A 69 -7.59 16.36 -22.82
C SER A 69 -7.74 15.35 -23.95
N ARG A 70 -8.32 15.74 -25.09
CA ARG A 70 -8.45 14.82 -26.25
C ARG A 70 -7.10 14.26 -26.72
N ARG A 71 -6.03 15.06 -26.64
CA ARG A 71 -4.67 14.63 -27.01
C ARG A 71 -4.00 13.80 -25.92
N PHE A 72 -4.40 13.98 -24.67
CA PHE A 72 -3.85 13.28 -23.50
C PHE A 72 -5.01 12.84 -22.59
N PRO A 73 -5.71 11.74 -22.92
CA PRO A 73 -6.93 11.34 -22.23
C PRO A 73 -6.69 10.63 -20.89
N TYR A 74 -5.46 10.16 -20.63
CA TYR A 74 -5.12 9.29 -19.50
C TYR A 74 -4.05 9.80 -18.49
N PRO A 75 -3.68 11.09 -18.38
CA PRO A 75 -2.75 11.55 -17.35
C PRO A 75 -3.13 11.09 -15.94
N GLU A 76 -4.40 11.27 -15.58
CA GLU A 76 -4.89 10.92 -14.25
C GLU A 76 -4.98 9.41 -14.03
N MET A 77 -5.36 8.62 -15.04
CA MET A 77 -5.35 7.16 -14.94
C MET A 77 -3.93 6.64 -14.71
N THR A 78 -2.95 7.21 -15.42
CA THR A 78 -1.54 6.84 -15.27
C THR A 78 -1.06 7.19 -13.86
N HIS A 79 -1.41 8.38 -13.37
CA HIS A 79 -1.08 8.78 -12.01
C HIS A 79 -1.77 7.93 -10.94
N GLY A 80 -3.04 7.55 -11.13
CA GLY A 80 -3.80 6.71 -10.20
C GLY A 80 -3.18 5.32 -9.96
N ARG A 81 -2.27 4.91 -10.85
CA ARG A 81 -1.47 3.68 -10.73
C ARG A 81 -0.10 3.90 -10.08
N SER A 82 0.27 5.14 -9.78
CA SER A 82 1.54 5.47 -9.13
C SER A 82 1.53 5.03 -7.67
N LEU A 83 2.72 4.69 -7.16
CA LEU A 83 2.87 4.28 -5.75
C LEU A 83 2.38 5.37 -4.78
N GLN A 84 2.62 6.63 -5.12
CA GLN A 84 2.24 7.77 -4.27
C GLN A 84 0.72 7.89 -4.15
N HIS A 85 0.00 7.81 -5.27
CA HIS A 85 -1.46 7.88 -5.25
C HIS A 85 -2.09 6.72 -4.47
N VAL A 86 -1.61 5.49 -4.71
CA VAL A 86 -2.09 4.31 -3.97
C VAL A 86 -1.79 4.44 -2.47
N ALA A 87 -0.63 4.97 -2.09
CA ALA A 87 -0.31 5.15 -0.67
C ALA A 87 -1.22 6.20 0.01
N HIS A 88 -1.63 7.25 -0.69
CA HIS A 88 -2.62 8.21 -0.18
C HIS A 88 -3.99 7.56 0.02
N GLU A 89 -4.44 6.74 -0.93
CA GLU A 89 -5.71 6.02 -0.84
C GLU A 89 -5.78 5.07 0.35
N PHE A 90 -4.63 4.52 0.77
CA PHE A 90 -4.52 3.65 1.94
C PHE A 90 -4.14 4.42 3.23
N GLY A 91 -3.99 5.75 3.19
CA GLY A 91 -3.62 6.56 4.36
C GLY A 91 -2.19 6.33 4.87
N VAL A 92 -1.28 5.84 4.02
CA VAL A 92 0.11 5.48 4.38
C VAL A 92 1.15 6.21 3.52
N ALA A 93 0.80 7.39 3.01
CA ALA A 93 1.66 8.18 2.11
C ALA A 93 2.98 8.64 2.74
N GLN A 94 3.06 8.72 4.07
CA GLN A 94 4.29 8.99 4.81
C GLN A 94 5.31 7.83 4.73
N HIS A 95 4.85 6.61 4.44
CA HIS A 95 5.64 5.37 4.48
C HIS A 95 6.17 4.92 3.10
N LEU A 96 6.22 5.79 2.09
CA LEU A 96 6.56 5.42 0.68
C LEU A 96 7.84 4.60 0.52
N LYS A 97 8.87 4.88 1.32
CA LYS A 97 10.14 4.14 1.27
C LYS A 97 9.95 2.69 1.71
N ILE A 98 9.18 2.47 2.77
CA ILE A 98 8.90 1.14 3.33
C ILE A 98 7.98 0.37 2.36
N ILE A 99 6.95 1.02 1.83
CA ILE A 99 6.05 0.41 0.84
C ILE A 99 6.84 -0.05 -0.39
N ARG A 100 7.74 0.79 -0.92
CA ARG A 100 8.60 0.41 -2.06
C ARG A 100 9.47 -0.80 -1.75
N GLN A 101 10.07 -0.88 -0.57
CA GLN A 101 10.87 -2.03 -0.15
C GLN A 101 10.01 -3.30 -0.03
N ALA A 102 8.83 -3.18 0.57
CA ALA A 102 7.87 -4.27 0.69
C ALA A 102 7.40 -4.77 -0.70
N THR A 103 7.09 -3.87 -1.64
CA THR A 103 6.74 -4.21 -3.02
C THR A 103 7.86 -4.99 -3.71
N ASN A 104 9.12 -4.54 -3.59
CA ASN A 104 10.25 -5.20 -4.23
C ASN A 104 10.47 -6.61 -3.68
N ARG A 105 10.32 -6.79 -2.36
CA ARG A 105 10.37 -8.10 -1.71
C ARG A 105 9.22 -8.99 -2.16
N LEU A 106 8.00 -8.46 -2.21
CA LEU A 106 6.81 -9.18 -2.65
C LEU A 106 6.98 -9.72 -4.08
N LYS A 107 7.54 -8.91 -4.99
CA LYS A 107 7.84 -9.34 -6.37
C LYS A 107 8.94 -10.40 -6.47
N LYS A 108 9.97 -10.33 -5.62
CA LYS A 108 11.17 -11.18 -5.75
C LYS A 108 11.13 -12.45 -4.91
N HIS A 109 10.54 -12.38 -3.73
CA HIS A 109 10.59 -13.40 -2.68
C HIS A 109 9.21 -13.83 -2.20
N GLY A 110 8.13 -13.18 -2.67
CA GLY A 110 6.76 -13.53 -2.31
C GLY A 110 6.28 -12.93 -0.99
N LEU A 111 5.09 -13.36 -0.58
CA LEU A 111 4.34 -12.77 0.53
C LEU A 111 5.03 -12.93 1.89
N ALA A 112 5.57 -14.13 2.17
CA ALA A 112 6.16 -14.44 3.46
C ALA A 112 7.39 -13.57 3.79
N ASP A 113 8.24 -13.28 2.79
CA ASP A 113 9.41 -12.39 2.99
C ASP A 113 8.98 -10.95 3.25
N ALA A 114 7.98 -10.46 2.52
CA ALA A 114 7.44 -9.12 2.73
C ALA A 114 6.83 -8.95 4.14
N GLU A 115 6.07 -9.95 4.61
CA GLU A 115 5.51 -9.96 5.97
C GLU A 115 6.60 -10.00 7.04
N THR A 116 7.61 -10.85 6.86
CA THR A 116 8.74 -10.95 7.80
C THR A 116 9.52 -9.64 7.88
N PHE A 117 9.73 -8.99 6.74
CA PHE A 117 10.37 -7.68 6.66
C PHE A 117 9.58 -6.61 7.44
N LEU A 118 8.27 -6.53 7.23
CA LEU A 118 7.42 -5.54 7.90
C LEU A 118 7.31 -5.77 9.42
N ARG A 119 7.40 -7.02 9.86
CA ARG A 119 7.43 -7.39 11.29
C ARG A 119 8.79 -7.22 11.96
N SER A 120 9.83 -6.85 11.20
CA SER A 120 11.16 -6.68 11.78
C SER A 120 11.19 -5.49 12.76
N PRO A 121 11.86 -5.60 13.93
CA PRO A 121 11.87 -4.53 14.94
C PRO A 121 12.36 -3.19 14.40
N ARG A 122 13.31 -3.24 13.45
CA ARG A 122 13.87 -2.05 12.79
C ARG A 122 12.80 -1.32 11.97
N VAL A 123 12.03 -2.03 11.17
CA VAL A 123 10.99 -1.43 10.31
C VAL A 123 9.82 -0.95 11.17
N MET A 124 9.41 -1.74 12.16
CA MET A 124 8.37 -1.36 13.12
C MET A 124 8.70 -0.03 13.82
N ARG A 125 9.95 0.17 14.21
CA ARG A 125 10.40 1.44 14.79
C ARG A 125 10.31 2.61 13.81
N GLN A 126 10.71 2.40 12.55
CA GLN A 126 10.62 3.44 11.52
C GLN A 126 9.17 3.83 11.21
N LEU A 127 8.25 2.86 11.26
CA LEU A 127 6.81 3.13 11.11
C LEU A 127 6.29 4.03 12.24
N LEU A 128 6.67 3.75 13.48
CA LEU A 128 6.30 4.57 14.63
C LEU A 128 6.86 5.99 14.58
N GLU A 129 8.13 6.13 14.18
CA GLU A 129 8.80 7.44 14.12
C GLU A 129 8.16 8.37 13.08
N ALA A 130 7.69 7.83 11.95
CA ALA A 130 7.04 8.63 10.91
C ALA A 130 5.61 9.06 11.29
N ASP A 131 4.85 8.25 12.04
CA ASP A 131 3.50 8.61 12.48
C ASP A 131 3.50 9.68 13.61
N LEU A 132 4.58 9.79 14.38
CA LEU A 132 4.74 10.83 15.41
C LEU A 132 5.19 12.20 14.85
N SER A 133 5.54 12.26 13.56
CA SER A 133 6.06 13.46 12.89
C SER A 133 5.01 14.25 12.11
N VAL A 134 3.74 13.82 12.20
CA VAL A 134 2.55 14.43 11.58
C VAL A 134 1.73 15.13 12.66
#